data_AF-A0A8J2XU44-F1
#
_entry.id   AF-A0A8J2XU44-F1
#
_cell.length_a   1.000
_cell.length_b   1.000
_cell.length_c   1.000
_cell.angle_alpha   90.00
_cell.angle_beta   90.00
_cell.angle_gamma   90.00
#
_symmetry.space_group_name_H-M   'P 1'
#
loop_
_entity.id
_entity.type
_entity.pdbx_description
1 polymer ?
#
loop_
_entity_poly.entity_id
_entity_poly.type
_entity_poly.pdbx_seq_one_letter_code
_entity_poly.pdbx_strand_id
1 'polypeptide(L)'
;MQNVLFDMVLADQYTTNLIKDSAHVNLKLENLRLYDEVFQLHHVSREKFTRSYKYYMEHPELSQPLLDSLAAMGNRLRTESYSRPVPRTVSTPPPTAPPPGSPAAIRTADSIKRRFALPVSPLRRRPLPHSSSAAKQQLPKP
;
A
#
# COMPACT_ATOMS: atom_id res chain seq x y z
N MET A 1 -11.24 -0.93 23.09
CA MET A 1 -9.92 -1.57 23.25
C MET A 1 -9.58 -2.49 22.07
N GLN A 2 -10.48 -3.38 21.65
CA GLN A 2 -10.24 -4.32 20.55
C GLN A 2 -9.61 -3.69 19.30
N ASN A 3 -10.20 -2.63 18.73
CA ASN A 3 -9.69 -2.00 17.51
C ASN A 3 -8.27 -1.43 17.68
N VAL A 4 -7.99 -0.80 18.82
CA VAL A 4 -6.65 -0.28 19.16
C VAL A 4 -5.64 -1.43 19.19
N LEU A 5 -5.98 -2.52 19.88
CA LEU A 5 -5.09 -3.67 19.99
C LEU A 5 -4.87 -4.36 18.63
N PHE A 6 -5.90 -4.42 17.80
CA PHE A 6 -5.80 -4.94 16.43
C PHE A 6 -4.78 -4.16 15.60
N ASP A 7 -4.88 -2.83 15.62
CA ASP A 7 -3.99 -1.97 14.83
C ASP A 7 -2.56 -1.96 15.38
N MET A 8 -2.38 -2.08 16.70
CA MET A 8 -1.05 -2.27 17.30
C MET A 8 -0.39 -3.58 16.82
N VAL A 9 -1.14 -4.68 16.77
CA VAL A 9 -0.64 -5.96 16.24
C VAL A 9 -0.33 -5.85 14.74
N LEU A 10 -1.14 -5.13 13.97
CA LEU A 10 -0.86 -4.86 12.56
C LEU A 10 0.41 -4.04 12.36
N ALA A 11 0.67 -3.03 13.19
CA ALA A 11 1.89 -2.23 13.15
C ALA A 11 3.15 -3.09 13.38
N ASP A 12 3.11 -4.01 14.33
CA ASP A 12 4.20 -4.98 14.57
C ASP A 12 4.45 -5.89 13.36
N GLN A 13 3.37 -6.40 12.76
CA GLN A 13 3.48 -7.24 11.56
C GLN A 13 4.02 -6.45 10.37
N TYR A 14 3.61 -5.18 10.23
CA TYR A 14 4.11 -4.31 9.18
C TYR A 14 5.61 -4.07 9.30
N THR A 15 6.09 -3.69 10.49
CA THR A 15 7.53 -3.48 10.72
C THR A 15 8.34 -4.75 10.54
N THR A 16 7.81 -5.90 10.95
CA THR A 16 8.45 -7.22 10.72
C THR A 16 8.59 -7.53 9.23
N ASN A 17 7.61 -7.17 8.40
CA ASN A 17 7.71 -7.34 6.96
C ASN A 17 8.67 -6.32 6.32
N LEU A 18 8.78 -5.12 6.87
CA LEU A 18 9.71 -4.08 6.39
C LEU A 18 11.19 -4.51 6.49
N ILE A 19 11.53 -5.38 7.45
CA ILE A 19 12.87 -5.99 7.59
C ILE A 19 13.32 -6.67 6.29
N LYS A 20 12.38 -7.32 5.59
CA LYS A 20 12.68 -8.11 4.38
C LYS A 20 13.12 -7.23 3.22
N ASP A 21 12.64 -5.99 3.17
CA ASP A 21 12.83 -5.09 2.03
C ASP A 21 13.84 -3.97 2.32
N SER A 22 14.14 -3.67 3.60
CA SER A 22 14.92 -2.48 3.98
C SER A 22 15.98 -2.78 5.04
N ALA A 23 17.20 -3.14 4.60
CA ALA A 23 18.34 -3.46 5.47
C ALA A 23 18.87 -2.27 6.33
N HIS A 24 18.43 -1.04 6.04
CA HIS A 24 18.93 0.19 6.71
C HIS A 24 17.90 0.90 7.60
N VAL A 25 16.73 0.31 7.83
CA VAL A 25 15.68 0.95 8.64
C VAL A 25 15.81 0.57 10.12
N ASN A 26 15.80 1.58 10.99
CA ASN A 26 15.77 1.41 12.43
C ASN A 26 14.37 0.97 12.89
N LEU A 27 14.14 -0.35 12.91
CA LEU A 27 12.84 -0.96 13.22
C LEU A 27 12.21 -0.48 14.51
N LYS A 28 13.02 -0.32 15.57
CA LYS A 28 12.53 0.12 16.87
C LYS A 28 11.94 1.54 16.81
N LEU A 29 12.56 2.44 16.05
CA LEU A 29 12.07 3.81 15.90
C LEU A 29 10.80 3.83 15.04
N GLU A 30 10.77 3.04 13.96
CA GLU A 30 9.61 2.97 13.09
C GLU A 30 8.40 2.36 13.81
N ASN A 31 8.62 1.32 14.62
CA ASN A 31 7.54 0.70 15.38
C ASN A 31 6.95 1.65 16.43
N LEU A 32 7.81 2.41 17.13
CA LEU A 32 7.36 3.45 18.07
C LEU A 32 6.54 4.53 17.36
N ARG A 33 6.99 4.95 16.16
CA ARG A 33 6.27 5.93 15.35
C ARG A 33 4.88 5.43 14.95
N LEU A 34 4.77 4.18 14.51
CA LEU A 34 3.49 3.58 14.13
C LEU A 34 2.54 3.45 15.33
N TYR A 35 3.05 3.10 16.51
CA TYR A 35 2.23 3.08 17.72
C TYR A 35 1.67 4.46 18.05
N ASP A 36 2.47 5.52 17.93
CA ASP A 36 2.00 6.89 18.15
C ASP A 36 0.90 7.27 17.14
N GLU A 37 1.01 6.83 15.88
CA GLU A 37 -0.02 7.02 14.86
C GLU A 37 -1.32 6.27 15.19
N VAL A 38 -1.22 5.00 15.61
CA VAL A 38 -2.37 4.20 16.06
C VAL A 38 -3.06 4.89 17.24
N PHE A 39 -2.30 5.37 18.22
CA PHE A 39 -2.86 6.10 19.36
C PHE A 39 -3.58 7.39 18.96
N GLN A 40 -3.06 8.11 17.97
CA GLN A 40 -3.72 9.30 17.42
C GLN A 40 -5.03 8.95 16.70
N LEU A 41 -5.02 7.91 15.86
CA LEU A 41 -6.20 7.45 15.11
C LEU A 41 -7.35 7.03 16.02
N HIS A 42 -7.04 6.41 17.16
CA HIS A 42 -8.05 5.95 18.11
C HIS A 42 -8.33 6.95 19.24
N HIS A 43 -7.67 8.10 19.26
CA HIS A 43 -7.76 9.11 20.32
C HIS A 43 -7.50 8.53 21.74
N VAL A 44 -6.55 7.60 21.85
CA VAL A 44 -6.17 6.95 23.12
C VAL A 44 -4.73 7.34 23.47
N SER A 45 -4.47 7.74 24.71
CA SER A 45 -3.10 7.96 25.17
C SER A 45 -2.41 6.65 25.53
N ARG A 46 -1.08 6.63 25.44
CA ARG A 46 -0.26 5.47 25.84
C ARG A 46 -0.59 4.98 27.24
N GLU A 47 -0.75 5.89 28.20
CA GLU A 47 -1.09 5.54 29.59
C GLU A 47 -2.47 4.88 29.72
N LYS A 48 -3.48 5.40 29.01
CA LYS A 48 -4.81 4.80 28.98
C LYS A 48 -4.76 3.40 28.39
N PHE A 49 -4.03 3.23 27.28
CA PHE A 49 -3.82 1.93 26.67
C PHE A 49 -3.12 0.96 27.65
N THR A 50 -2.02 1.36 28.28
CA THR A 50 -1.29 0.52 29.24
C THR A 50 -2.16 0.11 30.42
N ARG A 51 -2.97 1.03 30.96
CA ARG A 51 -3.90 0.74 32.05
C ARG A 51 -4.97 -0.26 31.63
N SER A 52 -5.62 -0.04 30.49
CA SER A 52 -6.63 -0.95 29.97
C SER A 52 -6.04 -2.31 29.62
N TYR A 53 -4.86 -2.34 28.98
CA TYR A 53 -4.16 -3.57 28.64
C TYR A 53 -3.83 -4.40 29.88
N LYS A 54 -3.27 -3.77 30.91
CA LYS A 54 -2.99 -4.43 32.20
C LYS A 54 -4.25 -5.03 32.83
N TYR A 55 -5.36 -4.30 32.80
CA TYR A 55 -6.64 -4.80 33.30
C TYR A 55 -7.07 -6.09 32.59
N TYR A 56 -6.95 -6.17 31.26
CA TYR A 56 -7.25 -7.39 30.51
C TYR A 56 -6.25 -8.54 30.78
N MET A 57 -4.97 -8.24 31.06
CA MET A 57 -3.98 -9.26 31.42
C MET A 57 -4.25 -9.91 32.78
N GLU A 58 -4.85 -9.17 33.71
CA GLU A 58 -5.23 -9.68 35.03
C GLU A 58 -6.56 -10.44 35.03
N HIS A 59 -7.39 -10.26 33.99
CA HIS A 59 -8.74 -10.82 33.89
C HIS A 59 -8.86 -11.72 32.64
N PRO A 60 -8.45 -13.00 32.72
CA PRO A 60 -8.49 -13.94 31.60
C PRO A 60 -9.91 -14.11 31.02
N GLU A 61 -10.93 -14.01 31.84
CA GLU A 61 -12.34 -14.10 31.43
C GLU A 61 -12.76 -12.97 30.48
N LEU A 62 -12.13 -11.81 30.57
CA LEU A 62 -12.39 -10.67 29.69
C LEU A 62 -11.42 -10.62 28.50
N SER A 63 -10.19 -11.09 28.67
CA SER A 63 -9.21 -11.09 27.58
C SER A 63 -9.46 -12.20 26.55
N GLN A 64 -9.94 -13.37 26.95
CA GLN A 64 -10.28 -14.45 26.02
C GLN A 64 -11.26 -14.02 24.91
N PRO A 65 -12.47 -13.49 25.21
CA PRO A 65 -13.41 -13.08 24.17
C PRO A 65 -12.87 -11.92 23.32
N LEU A 66 -12.02 -11.06 23.90
CA LEU A 66 -11.36 -9.98 23.16
C LEU A 66 -10.38 -10.53 22.13
N LEU A 67 -9.53 -11.50 22.51
CA LEU A 67 -8.58 -12.15 21.61
C LEU A 67 -9.28 -12.99 20.53
N ASP A 68 -10.35 -13.69 20.88
CA ASP A 68 -11.16 -14.43 19.91
C ASP A 68 -11.78 -13.49 18.86
N SER A 69 -12.31 -12.35 19.31
CA SER A 69 -12.85 -11.30 18.43
C SER A 69 -11.77 -10.70 17.51
N LEU A 70 -10.53 -10.60 17.97
CA LEU A 70 -9.39 -10.19 17.12
C LEU A 70 -9.06 -11.22 16.04
N ALA A 71 -9.02 -12.50 16.40
CA ALA A 71 -8.78 -13.57 15.44
C ALA A 71 -9.87 -13.62 14.36
N ALA A 72 -11.14 -13.46 14.76
CA ALA A 72 -12.27 -13.38 13.84
C ALA A 72 -12.13 -12.19 12.88
N MET A 73 -11.73 -11.02 13.37
CA MET A 73 -11.50 -9.82 12.55
C MET A 73 -10.39 -10.04 11.52
N GLY A 74 -9.24 -10.60 11.94
CA GLY A 74 -8.14 -10.94 11.04
C GLY A 74 -8.56 -11.92 9.93
N ASN A 75 -9.35 -12.95 10.27
CA ASN A 75 -9.86 -13.91 9.30
C ASN A 75 -10.83 -13.29 8.28
N ARG A 76 -11.67 -12.33 8.71
CA ARG A 76 -12.57 -11.60 7.82
C ARG A 76 -11.79 -10.76 6.82
N LEU A 77 -10.87 -9.92 7.29
CA LEU A 77 -10.02 -9.09 6.44
C LEU A 77 -9.21 -9.92 5.45
N ARG A 78 -8.68 -11.05 5.91
CA ARG A 78 -8.00 -12.02 5.04
C ARG A 78 -8.95 -12.54 3.96
N THR A 79 -10.14 -13.02 4.33
CA THR A 79 -11.12 -13.55 3.38
C THR A 79 -11.56 -12.49 2.37
N GLU A 80 -11.80 -11.26 2.81
CA GLU A 80 -12.14 -10.11 1.95
C GLU A 80 -11.03 -9.81 0.94
N SER A 81 -9.77 -9.84 1.39
CA SER A 81 -8.62 -9.60 0.51
C SER A 81 -8.50 -10.62 -0.62
N TYR A 82 -8.88 -11.89 -0.38
CA TYR A 82 -8.92 -12.94 -1.40
C TYR A 82 -10.20 -13.00 -2.20
N SER A 83 -11.31 -12.51 -1.63
CA SER A 83 -12.63 -12.52 -2.27
C SER A 83 -12.80 -11.40 -3.29
N ARG A 84 -11.86 -10.45 -3.37
CA ARG A 84 -11.86 -9.42 -4.40
C ARG A 84 -11.75 -10.11 -5.76
N PRO A 85 -12.81 -10.09 -6.60
CA PRO A 85 -12.78 -10.80 -7.86
C PRO A 85 -11.65 -10.21 -8.69
N VAL A 86 -10.62 -11.01 -8.95
CA VAL A 86 -9.64 -10.71 -9.99
C VAL A 86 -10.47 -10.41 -11.24
N PRO A 87 -10.29 -9.26 -11.93
CA PRO A 87 -10.97 -9.05 -13.19
C PRO A 87 -10.65 -10.26 -14.04
N ARG A 88 -11.65 -11.11 -14.29
CA ARG A 88 -11.52 -12.20 -15.24
C ARG A 88 -11.32 -11.46 -16.55
N THR A 89 -10.07 -11.27 -16.96
CA THR A 89 -9.77 -11.08 -18.38
C THR A 89 -10.46 -12.24 -19.03
N VAL A 90 -11.56 -11.93 -19.72
CA VAL A 90 -12.41 -12.88 -20.41
C VAL A 90 -11.45 -13.74 -21.22
N SER A 91 -11.19 -14.95 -20.74
CA SER A 91 -10.53 -15.94 -21.57
C SER A 91 -11.53 -16.14 -22.69
N THR A 92 -11.22 -15.58 -23.85
CA THR A 92 -11.76 -16.10 -25.11
C THR A 92 -11.80 -17.62 -24.96
N PRO A 93 -12.96 -18.27 -25.17
CA PRO A 93 -13.00 -19.72 -25.16
C PRO A 93 -11.84 -20.21 -26.05
N PRO A 94 -11.11 -21.28 -25.64
CA PRO A 94 -10.09 -21.85 -26.50
C PRO A 94 -10.74 -22.04 -27.88
N PRO A 95 -10.10 -21.59 -28.98
CA PRO A 95 -10.70 -21.71 -30.30
C PRO A 95 -11.10 -23.17 -30.46
N THR A 96 -12.41 -23.40 -30.54
CA THR A 96 -13.00 -24.67 -30.94
C THR A 96 -12.18 -25.16 -32.13
N ALA A 97 -11.69 -26.40 -32.02
CA ALA A 97 -10.85 -27.03 -33.02
C ALA A 97 -11.26 -26.61 -34.44
N PRO A 98 -10.32 -26.18 -35.30
CA PRO A 98 -10.67 -25.87 -36.68
C PRO A 98 -11.29 -27.12 -37.32
N PRO A 99 -12.38 -26.98 -38.08
CA PRO A 99 -12.93 -28.11 -38.82
C PRO A 99 -11.82 -28.71 -39.72
N PRO A 100 -11.73 -30.05 -39.81
CA PRO A 100 -10.72 -30.69 -40.63
C PRO A 100 -11.07 -30.44 -42.10
N GLY A 101 -10.34 -29.55 -42.76
CA GLY A 101 -10.44 -29.36 -44.20
C GLY A 101 -10.35 -27.91 -44.66
N SER A 102 -9.15 -27.34 -44.64
CA SER A 102 -8.76 -26.28 -45.57
C SER A 102 -7.24 -26.26 -45.75
N PRO A 103 -6.72 -26.21 -46.98
CA PRO A 103 -5.31 -26.44 -47.26
C PRO A 103 -4.44 -25.25 -46.85
N ALA A 104 -3.24 -25.60 -46.39
CA ALA A 104 -2.09 -24.78 -46.04
C ALA A 104 -2.01 -23.40 -46.73
N ALA A 105 -2.05 -22.34 -45.93
CA ALA A 105 -1.47 -21.04 -46.28
C ALA A 105 -0.26 -20.80 -45.37
N ILE A 106 0.92 -21.15 -45.88
CA ILE A 106 2.21 -20.77 -45.31
C ILE A 106 2.24 -19.23 -45.24
N ARG A 107 2.32 -18.68 -44.02
CA ARG A 107 2.71 -17.28 -43.82
C ARG A 107 3.92 -17.23 -42.89
N THR A 108 5.02 -16.89 -43.55
CA THR A 108 6.39 -16.71 -43.13
C THR A 108 6.56 -15.93 -41.82
N ALA A 109 7.55 -16.39 -41.05
CA ALA A 109 8.01 -15.79 -39.82
C ALA A 109 8.76 -14.47 -40.10
N ASP A 110 8.09 -13.32 -39.96
CA ASP A 110 8.79 -12.03 -39.82
C ASP A 110 7.89 -10.99 -39.13
N SER A 111 7.78 -11.05 -37.79
CA SER A 111 7.25 -9.91 -37.01
C SER A 111 7.67 -9.89 -35.53
N ILE A 112 8.79 -10.51 -35.16
CA ILE A 112 9.31 -10.48 -33.78
C ILE A 112 10.28 -9.29 -33.53
N LYS A 113 10.58 -8.46 -34.55
CA LYS A 113 11.59 -7.39 -34.42
C LYS A 113 11.08 -5.94 -34.36
N ARG A 114 9.80 -5.67 -34.03
CA ARG A 114 9.27 -4.28 -33.99
C ARG A 114 8.66 -3.79 -32.69
N ARG A 115 8.90 -4.45 -31.55
CA ARG A 115 8.38 -3.98 -30.23
C ARG A 115 9.39 -3.34 -29.28
N PHE A 116 10.66 -3.22 -29.67
CA PHE A 116 11.67 -2.46 -28.91
C PHE A 116 11.98 -1.11 -29.56
N ALA A 117 10.93 -0.31 -29.83
CA ALA A 117 11.08 1.11 -30.11
C ALA A 117 10.30 1.87 -29.03
N LEU A 118 10.98 2.22 -27.94
CA LEU A 118 10.50 3.24 -27.01
C LEU A 118 10.63 4.60 -27.71
N PRO A 119 9.56 5.36 -27.98
CA PRO A 119 9.71 6.76 -28.31
C PRO A 119 10.08 7.51 -27.03
N VAL A 120 11.38 7.75 -26.82
CA VAL A 120 11.87 8.73 -25.85
C VAL A 120 11.33 10.09 -26.31
N SER A 121 10.27 10.55 -25.65
CA SER A 121 9.73 11.89 -25.89
C SER A 121 10.60 12.89 -25.13
N PRO A 122 11.29 13.83 -25.80
CA PRO A 122 12.00 14.90 -25.10
C PRO A 122 10.96 15.85 -24.50
N LEU A 123 10.99 15.99 -23.17
CA LEU A 123 10.17 16.93 -22.41
C LEU A 123 10.54 18.35 -22.83
N ARG A 124 9.74 18.93 -23.74
CA ARG A 124 9.87 20.29 -24.24
C ARG A 124 9.65 21.25 -23.07
N ARG A 125 10.76 21.76 -22.50
CA ARG A 125 10.74 22.79 -21.46
C ARG A 125 10.04 24.03 -22.00
N ARG A 126 8.88 24.34 -21.43
CA ARG A 126 8.16 25.60 -21.60
C ARG A 126 9.06 26.73 -21.06
N PRO A 127 9.37 27.77 -21.85
CA PRO A 127 10.07 28.94 -21.32
C PRO A 127 9.11 29.75 -20.42
N LEU A 128 9.60 30.13 -19.23
CA LEU A 128 8.91 31.02 -18.30
C LEU A 128 8.91 32.45 -18.88
N PRO A 129 7.80 33.21 -18.72
CA PRO A 129 7.70 34.57 -19.22
C PRO A 129 8.59 35.54 -18.42
N HIS A 130 9.21 36.45 -19.17
CA HIS A 130 10.01 37.56 -18.69
C HIS A 130 9.23 38.45 -17.71
N SER A 131 9.74 38.62 -16.48
CA SER A 131 9.41 39.80 -15.66
C SER A 131 10.50 40.86 -15.90
N SER A 132 10.19 41.80 -16.79
CA SER A 132 10.89 43.07 -16.90
C SER A 132 10.21 44.11 -15.98
N SER A 133 10.96 45.15 -15.62
CA SER A 133 10.58 46.37 -14.88
C SER A 133 10.83 46.32 -13.36
N ALA A 134 11.94 46.83 -12.81
CA ALA A 134 12.40 48.23 -12.72
C ALA A 134 11.64 49.08 -11.68
N ALA A 135 12.37 49.55 -10.66
CA ALA A 135 12.26 50.81 -9.89
C ALA A 135 12.76 50.57 -8.44
N LYS A 136 14.01 50.92 -8.07
CA LYS A 136 14.46 52.22 -7.55
C LYS A 136 13.56 52.85 -6.46
N GLN A 137 14.18 53.09 -5.31
CA GLN A 137 13.97 54.12 -4.24
C GLN A 137 13.92 53.44 -2.87
N GLN A 138 14.94 53.46 -2.00
CA GLN A 138 15.72 54.55 -1.39
C GLN A 138 14.95 55.34 -0.30
N LEU A 139 15.51 55.27 0.92
CA LEU A 139 15.47 56.23 2.06
C LEU A 139 14.44 56.01 3.21
N PRO A 140 14.65 56.58 4.43
CA PRO A 140 15.25 55.85 5.56
C PRO A 140 14.45 55.96 6.89
N LYS A 141 15.04 55.38 7.94
CA LYS A 141 14.70 55.43 9.38
C LYS A 141 14.42 56.84 9.95
N PRO A 142 13.66 56.93 11.05
CA PRO A 142 13.98 57.77 12.20
C PRO A 142 14.87 57.04 13.23
#